data_AF-A0A7J4MJP3-F1
#
_entry.id   AF-A0A7J4MJP3-F1
#
_cell.length_a   1.000
_cell.length_b   1.000
_cell.length_c   1.000
_cell.angle_alpha   90.00
_cell.angle_beta   90.00
_cell.angle_gamma   90.00
#
_symmetry.space_group_name_H-M   'P 1'
#
loop_
_entity.id
_entity.type
_entity.pdbx_description
1 polymer ?
#
loop_
_entity_poly.entity_id
_entity_poly.type
_entity_poly.pdbx_seq_one_letter_code
_entity_poly.pdbx_strand_id
1 'polypeptide(L)'
;MVLKALPGVGAGLARKLTDHFGTEDKVLQLLSDGQTEKIAEVEGVSLKRADSLARSLNGIEDFLATPESVRLHKELVANIATHAVNASTRSRLRNLMPVRDIKSRREIISQAMECDFVIEGLRIPSEVEGNYERV
;
A
#
# COMPACT_ATOMS: atom_id res chain seq x y z
N MET A 1 3.02 -22.85 -6.39
CA MET A 1 2.59 -21.45 -6.54
C MET A 1 2.09 -20.97 -5.20
N VAL A 2 2.86 -20.09 -4.57
CA VAL A 2 2.54 -19.40 -3.33
C VAL A 2 1.32 -18.49 -3.53
N LEU A 3 1.18 -17.86 -4.70
CA LEU A 3 0.04 -16.99 -5.00
C LEU A 3 -1.33 -17.70 -4.90
N LYS A 4 -1.40 -19.02 -5.13
CA LYS A 4 -2.65 -19.79 -5.00
C LYS A 4 -3.14 -19.91 -3.55
N ALA A 5 -2.29 -19.64 -2.56
CA ALA A 5 -2.68 -19.60 -1.16
C ALA A 5 -3.46 -18.33 -0.83
N LEU A 6 -3.40 -17.29 -1.67
CA LEU A 6 -4.18 -16.07 -1.47
C LEU A 6 -5.66 -16.32 -1.80
N PRO A 7 -6.58 -15.87 -0.94
CA PRO A 7 -8.00 -16.07 -1.14
C PRO A 7 -8.46 -15.40 -2.45
N GLY A 8 -9.19 -16.15 -3.27
CA GLY A 8 -9.69 -15.66 -4.55
C GLY A 8 -8.65 -15.64 -5.68
N VAL A 9 -7.47 -16.24 -5.50
CA VAL A 9 -6.46 -16.40 -6.57
C VAL A 9 -6.43 -17.84 -7.09
N GLY A 10 -7.07 -18.06 -8.24
CA GLY A 10 -7.00 -19.33 -8.96
C GLY A 10 -5.74 -19.47 -9.82
N ALA A 11 -5.53 -20.64 -10.43
CA ALA A 11 -4.36 -20.94 -11.26
C ALA A 11 -4.17 -19.98 -12.45
N GLY A 12 -5.27 -19.59 -13.12
CA GLY A 12 -5.21 -18.65 -14.23
C GLY A 12 -4.77 -17.25 -13.80
N LEU A 13 -5.29 -16.76 -12.66
CA LEU A 13 -4.92 -15.44 -12.15
C LEU A 13 -3.48 -15.42 -11.62
N ALA A 14 -3.07 -16.47 -10.89
CA ALA A 14 -1.69 -16.62 -10.44
C ALA A 14 -0.72 -16.57 -11.63
N ARG A 15 -1.03 -17.29 -12.71
CA ARG A 15 -0.21 -17.28 -13.93
C ARG A 15 -0.17 -15.89 -14.58
N LYS A 16 -1.30 -15.21 -14.76
CA LYS A 16 -1.32 -13.85 -15.33
C LYS A 16 -0.48 -12.86 -14.52
N LEU A 17 -0.58 -12.91 -13.18
CA LEU A 17 0.21 -12.06 -12.29
C LEU A 17 1.71 -12.36 -12.42
N THR A 18 2.10 -13.64 -12.40
CA THR A 18 3.50 -14.05 -12.56
C THR A 18 4.03 -13.69 -13.94
N ASP A 19 3.26 -13.88 -15.01
CA ASP A 19 3.66 -13.58 -16.38
C ASP A 19 3.87 -12.06 -16.56
N HIS A 20 3.04 -11.22 -15.92
CA HIS A 20 3.16 -9.75 -16.00
C HIS A 20 4.35 -9.20 -15.21
N PHE A 21 4.63 -9.74 -14.01
CA PHE A 21 5.66 -9.22 -13.10
C PHE A 21 6.94 -10.07 -13.05
N GLY A 22 7.01 -11.12 -13.87
CA GLY A 22 8.13 -12.06 -13.99
C GLY A 22 8.18 -13.14 -12.90
N THR A 23 7.91 -12.80 -11.63
CA THR A 23 8.02 -13.73 -10.50
C THR A 23 6.86 -13.59 -9.52
N GLU A 24 6.53 -14.68 -8.82
CA GLU A 24 5.54 -14.65 -7.73
C GLU A 24 6.00 -13.75 -6.57
N ASP A 25 7.29 -13.76 -6.25
CA ASP A 25 7.87 -12.93 -5.18
C ASP A 25 7.67 -11.44 -5.46
N LYS A 26 7.77 -11.02 -6.73
CA LYS A 26 7.52 -9.62 -7.08
C LYS A 26 6.07 -9.23 -6.84
N VAL A 27 5.13 -10.12 -7.14
CA VAL A 27 3.70 -9.91 -6.88
C VAL A 27 3.44 -9.80 -5.38
N LEU A 28 4.01 -10.71 -4.58
CA LEU A 28 3.90 -10.69 -3.13
C LEU A 28 4.50 -9.40 -2.53
N GLN A 29 5.64 -8.95 -3.04
CA GLN A 29 6.26 -7.69 -2.64
C GLN A 29 5.32 -6.51 -2.93
N LEU A 30 4.79 -6.40 -4.14
CA LEU A 30 3.88 -5.31 -4.53
C LEU A 30 2.61 -5.29 -3.66
N LEU A 31 2.05 -6.46 -3.35
CA LEU A 31 0.92 -6.58 -2.43
C LEU A 31 1.30 -6.21 -1.00
N SER A 32 2.50 -6.60 -0.54
CA SER A 32 2.98 -6.27 0.80
C SER A 32 3.22 -4.77 0.97
N ASP A 33 3.79 -4.13 -0.05
CA ASP A 33 4.03 -2.69 -0.12
C ASP A 33 2.74 -1.87 -0.33
N GLY A 34 1.60 -2.53 -0.55
CA GLY A 34 0.31 -1.89 -0.79
C GLY A 34 0.23 -1.13 -2.12
N GLN A 35 1.06 -1.49 -3.11
CA GLN A 35 1.09 -0.92 -4.47
C GLN A 35 0.00 -1.55 -5.35
N THR A 36 -1.25 -1.47 -4.90
CA THR A 36 -2.40 -2.16 -5.52
C THR A 36 -2.79 -1.57 -6.87
N GLU A 37 -2.41 -0.32 -7.14
CA GLU A 37 -2.54 0.31 -8.46
C GLU A 37 -1.79 -0.47 -9.55
N LYS A 38 -0.56 -0.92 -9.27
CA LYS A 38 0.24 -1.70 -10.22
C LYS A 38 -0.38 -3.07 -10.45
N ILE A 39 -0.84 -3.71 -9.37
CA ILE A 39 -1.52 -5.01 -9.46
C ILE A 39 -2.80 -4.92 -10.30
N ALA A 40 -3.51 -3.78 -10.27
CA ALA A 40 -4.72 -3.55 -11.05
C ALA A 40 -4.47 -3.31 -12.55
N GLU A 41 -3.21 -3.16 -12.99
CA GLU A 41 -2.86 -3.10 -14.43
C GLU A 41 -3.01 -4.47 -15.10
N VAL A 42 -3.00 -5.56 -14.34
CA VAL A 42 -3.16 -6.92 -14.87
C VAL A 42 -4.60 -7.16 -15.29
N GLU A 43 -4.78 -7.62 -16.53
CA GLU A 43 -6.07 -7.92 -17.11
C GLU A 43 -6.90 -8.89 -16.23
N GLY A 44 -8.09 -8.44 -15.82
CA GLY A 44 -8.99 -9.20 -14.95
C GLY A 44 -8.80 -8.93 -13.44
N VAL A 45 -7.93 -7.98 -13.08
CA VAL A 45 -7.73 -7.52 -11.70
C VAL A 45 -8.25 -6.09 -11.57
N SER A 46 -9.36 -5.92 -10.85
CA SER A 46 -9.83 -4.58 -10.48
C SER A 46 -9.04 -4.05 -9.29
N LEU A 47 -8.98 -2.72 -9.13
CA LEU A 47 -8.36 -2.09 -7.96
C LEU A 47 -8.98 -2.60 -6.64
N LYS A 48 -10.30 -2.78 -6.60
CA LYS A 48 -10.99 -3.35 -5.44
C LYS A 48 -10.47 -4.75 -5.10
N ARG A 49 -10.20 -5.57 -6.13
CA ARG A 49 -9.65 -6.92 -5.93
C ARG A 49 -8.20 -6.87 -5.46
N ALA A 50 -7.39 -5.99 -6.04
CA ALA A 50 -6.01 -5.77 -5.61
C ALA A 50 -5.93 -5.33 -4.13
N ASP A 51 -6.78 -4.37 -3.72
CA ASP A 51 -6.91 -3.95 -2.32
C ASP A 51 -7.30 -5.12 -1.41
N SER A 52 -8.26 -5.95 -1.82
CA SER A 52 -8.64 -7.16 -1.06
C SER A 52 -7.48 -8.15 -0.90
N LEU A 53 -6.65 -8.35 -1.92
CA LEU A 53 -5.48 -9.23 -1.87
C LEU A 53 -4.37 -8.68 -0.97
N ALA A 54 -4.08 -7.38 -1.05
CA ALA A 54 -3.09 -6.75 -0.19
C ALA A 54 -3.51 -6.81 1.29
N ARG A 55 -4.82 -6.64 1.55
CA ARG A 55 -5.39 -6.75 2.89
C ARG A 55 -5.34 -8.15 3.47
N SER A 56 -5.63 -9.19 2.68
CA SER A 56 -5.54 -10.57 3.16
C SER A 56 -4.10 -10.99 3.47
N LEU A 57 -3.13 -10.44 2.73
CA LEU A 57 -1.72 -10.68 2.97
C LEU A 57 -1.18 -9.94 4.22
N ASN A 58 -1.47 -8.65 4.33
CA ASN A 58 -0.86 -7.78 5.36
C ASN A 58 -1.68 -7.67 6.65
N GLY A 59 -2.98 -7.93 6.57
CA GLY A 59 -3.94 -7.66 7.62
C GLY A 59 -4.02 -8.72 8.71
N ILE A 60 -4.56 -8.31 9.85
CA ILE A 60 -5.07 -9.20 10.90
C ILE A 60 -6.57 -9.42 10.62
N GLU A 61 -6.97 -10.68 10.40
CA GLU A 61 -8.36 -11.03 10.08
C GLU A 61 -9.32 -10.75 11.26
N ASP A 62 -8.84 -10.87 12.50
CA ASP A 62 -9.66 -10.74 13.72
C ASP A 62 -9.54 -9.38 14.44
N PHE A 63 -8.94 -8.36 13.80
CA PHE A 63 -8.87 -7.02 14.42
C PHE A 63 -10.27 -6.42 14.65
N LEU A 64 -11.22 -6.73 13.77
CA LEU A 64 -12.57 -6.18 13.77
C LEU A 64 -13.56 -7.31 14.11
N ALA A 65 -14.19 -7.21 15.28
CA ALA A 65 -15.01 -8.29 15.83
C ALA A 65 -16.36 -8.48 15.12
N THR A 66 -16.88 -7.44 14.46
CA THR A 66 -18.23 -7.46 13.86
C THR A 66 -18.22 -7.03 12.40
N PRO A 67 -19.15 -7.54 11.56
CA PRO A 67 -19.31 -7.07 10.18
C PRO A 67 -19.49 -5.54 10.09
N GLU A 68 -20.15 -4.97 11.09
CA GLU A 68 -20.36 -3.53 11.19
C GLU A 68 -19.05 -2.77 11.44
N SER A 69 -18.18 -3.26 12.32
CA SER A 69 -16.86 -2.67 12.53
C SER A 69 -15.97 -2.75 11.28
N VAL A 70 -16.08 -3.84 10.49
CA VAL A 70 -15.44 -3.97 9.18
C VAL A 70 -15.96 -2.93 8.19
N ARG A 71 -17.28 -2.70 8.16
CA ARG A 71 -17.91 -1.69 7.30
C ARG A 71 -17.43 -0.28 7.68
N LEU A 72 -17.49 0.08 8.96
CA LEU A 72 -17.08 1.39 9.47
C LEU A 72 -15.60 1.68 9.20
N HIS A 73 -14.71 0.70 9.43
CA HIS A 73 -13.29 0.85 9.11
C HIS A 73 -13.06 1.17 7.63
N LYS A 74 -13.73 0.42 6.74
CA LYS A 74 -13.63 0.65 5.28
C LYS A 74 -14.14 2.03 4.89
N GLU A 75 -15.26 2.47 5.45
CA GLU A 75 -15.84 3.79 5.18
C GLU A 75 -14.95 4.92 5.69
N LEU A 76 -14.43 4.81 6.92
CA LEU A 76 -13.53 5.81 7.50
C LEU A 76 -12.27 5.97 6.65
N VAL A 77 -11.61 4.86 6.32
CA VAL A 77 -10.38 4.90 5.51
C VAL A 77 -10.66 5.42 4.10
N ALA A 78 -11.77 5.00 3.48
CA ALA A 78 -12.17 5.51 2.17
C ALA A 78 -12.44 7.02 2.20
N ASN A 79 -13.07 7.52 3.26
CA ASN A 79 -13.33 8.94 3.47
C ASN A 79 -12.03 9.73 3.63
N ILE A 80 -11.10 9.28 4.48
CA ILE A 80 -9.77 9.93 4.61
C ILE A 80 -9.04 9.95 3.26
N ALA A 81 -9.14 8.86 2.49
CA ALA A 81 -8.49 8.76 1.19
C ALA A 81 -9.06 9.74 0.14
N THR A 82 -10.29 10.26 0.24
CA THR A 82 -10.79 11.25 -0.74
C THR A 82 -10.07 12.58 -0.64
N HIS A 83 -9.49 12.88 0.52
CA HIS A 83 -8.75 14.12 0.78
C HIS A 83 -7.28 14.07 0.36
N ALA A 84 -6.77 12.91 -0.08
CA ALA A 84 -5.39 12.79 -0.55
C ALA A 84 -5.22 13.32 -1.98
N VAL A 85 -4.20 14.16 -2.17
CA VAL A 85 -3.92 14.88 -3.43
C VAL A 85 -3.61 13.93 -4.60
N ASN A 86 -2.77 12.92 -4.39
CA ASN A 86 -2.30 12.02 -5.46
C ASN A 86 -2.90 10.61 -5.36
N ALA A 87 -3.06 9.95 -6.50
CA ALA A 87 -3.70 8.64 -6.61
C ALA A 87 -2.99 7.54 -5.83
N SER A 88 -1.65 7.52 -5.84
CA SER A 88 -0.87 6.52 -5.11
C SER A 88 -1.07 6.63 -3.59
N THR A 89 -1.19 7.85 -3.06
CA THR A 89 -1.51 8.07 -1.64
C THR A 89 -2.92 7.61 -1.32
N ARG A 90 -3.91 7.91 -2.19
CA ARG A 90 -5.28 7.39 -2.01
C ARG A 90 -5.32 5.87 -1.96
N SER A 91 -4.57 5.21 -2.83
CA SER A 91 -4.42 3.75 -2.89
C SER A 91 -3.81 3.19 -1.61
N ARG A 92 -2.65 3.71 -1.19
CA ARG A 92 -1.98 3.30 0.05
C ARG A 92 -2.81 3.54 1.30
N LEU A 93 -3.50 4.68 1.38
CA LEU A 93 -4.41 4.98 2.48
C LEU A 93 -5.51 3.93 2.58
N ARG A 94 -6.10 3.49 1.46
CA ARG A 94 -7.10 2.42 1.47
C ARG A 94 -6.55 1.16 2.12
N ASN A 95 -5.29 0.79 1.85
CA ASN A 95 -4.68 -0.40 2.43
C ASN A 95 -4.29 -0.27 3.91
N LEU A 96 -4.57 0.87 4.57
CA LEU A 96 -4.36 1.01 6.02
C LEU A 96 -5.26 0.05 6.80
N MET A 97 -4.61 -0.94 7.40
CA MET A 97 -5.17 -1.86 8.38
C MET A 97 -4.09 -2.15 9.43
N PRO A 98 -4.46 -2.60 10.63
CA PRO A 98 -3.48 -3.10 11.58
C PRO A 98 -2.67 -4.23 10.95
N VAL A 99 -1.36 -4.08 11.03
CA VAL A 99 -0.42 -5.04 10.50
C VAL A 99 -0.11 -6.12 11.52
N ARG A 100 0.23 -7.31 11.03
CA ARG A 100 0.63 -8.44 11.87
C ARG A 100 1.90 -8.15 12.68
N ASP A 101 2.89 -7.50 12.07
CA ASP A 101 4.13 -7.11 12.76
C ASP A 101 4.07 -5.64 13.23
N ILE A 102 3.69 -5.47 14.49
CA ILE A 102 3.62 -4.17 15.15
C ILE A 102 5.01 -3.70 15.59
N LYS A 103 5.96 -4.62 15.87
CA LYS A 103 7.25 -4.27 16.49
C LYS A 103 8.11 -3.46 15.54
N SER A 104 8.34 -3.95 14.32
CA SER A 104 9.14 -3.22 13.32
C SER A 104 8.57 -1.85 13.01
N ARG A 105 7.24 -1.73 12.91
CA ARG A 105 6.59 -0.43 12.68
C ARG A 105 6.76 0.52 13.85
N ARG A 106 6.64 0.04 15.08
CA ARG A 106 6.87 0.86 16.28
C ARG A 106 8.31 1.34 16.35
N GLU A 107 9.27 0.49 15.99
CA GLU A 107 10.68 0.89 15.93
C GLU A 107 10.91 2.01 14.90
N ILE A 108 10.37 1.89 13.69
CA ILE A 108 10.45 2.95 12.66
C ILE A 108 9.78 4.25 13.16
N ILE A 109 8.62 4.16 13.80
CA ILE A 109 7.92 5.32 14.36
C ILE A 109 8.73 5.95 15.49
N SER A 110 9.26 5.14 16.41
CA SER A 110 10.13 5.59 17.50
C SER A 110 11.36 6.30 16.95
N GLN A 111 12.05 5.70 15.96
CA GLN A 111 13.17 6.35 15.28
C GLN A 111 12.76 7.69 14.68
N ALA A 112 11.61 7.77 14.00
CA ALA A 112 11.11 9.01 13.42
C ALA A 112 10.68 10.07 14.46
N MET A 113 10.21 9.64 15.64
CA MET A 113 9.86 10.51 16.77
C MET A 113 11.09 10.98 17.55
N GLU A 114 12.13 10.14 17.62
CA GLU A 114 13.43 10.42 18.22
C GLU A 114 14.38 11.16 17.28
N CYS A 115 13.97 11.35 16.01
CA CYS A 115 14.64 12.22 15.05
C CYS A 115 14.46 13.70 15.46
N ASP A 116 15.10 14.11 16.55
CA ASP A 116 15.54 15.48 16.80
C ASP A 116 16.71 15.81 15.84
N PHE A 117 16.53 15.60 14.54
CA PHE A 117 17.51 16.09 13.57
C PHE A 117 17.44 17.61 13.58
N VAL A 118 18.39 18.25 14.28
CA VAL A 118 18.83 19.59 13.93
C VAL A 118 19.38 19.46 12.50
N ILE A 119 18.63 19.92 11.51
CA ILE A 119 19.14 19.99 10.15
C ILE A 119 20.12 21.16 10.08
N GLU A 120 21.35 20.93 10.52
CA GLU A 120 22.43 21.90 10.39
C GLU A 120 22.91 21.95 8.94
N GLY A 121 23.05 23.16 8.38
CA GLY A 121 23.56 23.35 7.03
C GLY A 121 22.53 23.28 5.90
N LEU A 122 21.23 23.42 6.17
CA LEU A 122 20.26 23.76 5.13
C LEU A 122 20.62 25.13 4.52
N ARG A 123 21.35 25.10 3.40
CA ARG A 123 21.39 26.26 2.51
C ARG A 123 19.99 26.38 1.91
N ILE A 124 19.23 27.37 2.36
CA ILE A 124 18.05 27.83 1.64
C ILE A 124 18.54 28.16 0.22
N PRO A 125 18.05 27.49 -0.83
CA PRO A 125 18.42 27.84 -2.20
C PRO A 125 17.96 29.27 -2.42
N SER A 126 18.91 30.21 -2.41
CA SER A 126 18.59 31.64 -2.52
C SER A 126 18.35 32.08 -3.95
N GLU A 127 18.63 31.26 -4.95
CA GLU A 127 18.37 31.57 -6.35
C GLU A 127 17.96 30.30 -7.11
N VAL A 128 16.76 30.34 -7.70
CA VAL A 128 16.33 29.37 -8.70
C VAL A 128 16.84 29.89 -10.04
N GLU A 129 18.03 29.46 -10.47
CA GLU A 129 18.42 29.64 -11.86
C GLU A 129 17.54 28.74 -12.72
N GLY A 130 16.55 29.36 -13.38
CA GLY A 130 15.82 28.77 -14.48
C GLY A 130 14.54 28.04 -14.09
N ASN A 131 13.43 28.51 -14.64
CA ASN A 131 12.19 27.75 -14.68
C ASN A 131 12.48 26.40 -15.37
N TYR A 132 12.21 25.28 -14.69
CA TYR A 132 12.18 23.99 -15.36
C TYR A 132 11.11 24.02 -16.44
N GLU A 133 11.51 23.88 -17.72
CA GLU A 133 10.56 23.68 -18.80
C GLU A 133 9.77 22.39 -18.53
N ARG A 134 8.45 22.54 -18.50
CA ARG A 134 7.52 21.41 -18.39
C ARG A 134 7.63 20.60 -19.69
N VAL A 135 8.13 19.38 -19.59
CA VAL A 135 7.98 18.33 -20.62
C VAL A 135 6.59 17.71 -20.49
#